data_AF-A0A0Q8EKV2-F1
#
_entry.id   AF-A0A0Q8EKV2-F1
#
_cell.length_a   1.000
_cell.length_b   1.000
_cell.length_c   1.000
_cell.angle_alpha   90.00
_cell.angle_beta   90.00
_cell.angle_gamma   90.00
#
_symmetry.space_group_name_H-M   'P 1'
#
loop_
_entity.id
_entity.type
_entity.pdbx_description
1 polymer ?
#
loop_
_entity_poly.entity_id
_entity_poly.type
_entity_poly.pdbx_seq_one_letter_code
_entity_poly.pdbx_strand_id
1 'polypeptide(L)'
;MRLPFMAALWLAASRAMAQDAAGVDDTPRDDASATTLDTLVVRPDPEEVVDLYRFRNPIEVEPGALDERWSEPPSLEQLGKNGGIVPVLVGMAAQQVQKGARKIPGWKEPVQAAVARPPPLSEEQAARALRLQEAGEP
;
A
#
# COMPACT_ATOMS: atom_id res chain seq x y z
N MET A 1 27.81 0.10 30.30
CA MET A 1 28.42 -0.38 29.04
C MET A 1 27.38 -0.29 27.92
N ARG A 2 27.72 0.46 26.86
CA ARG A 2 27.20 0.39 25.48
C ARG A 2 25.71 0.70 25.22
N LEU A 3 25.44 1.92 24.79
CA LEU A 3 24.44 2.31 23.76
C LEU A 3 24.44 3.85 23.66
N PRO A 4 25.35 4.44 22.86
CA PRO A 4 24.89 5.42 21.87
C PRO A 4 25.84 5.44 20.66
N PHE A 5 25.81 4.42 19.81
CA PHE A 5 26.62 4.44 18.57
C PHE A 5 25.83 4.21 17.29
N MET A 6 24.52 3.95 17.36
CA MET A 6 23.71 3.68 16.16
C MET A 6 22.98 4.89 15.58
N ALA A 7 22.90 6.03 16.28
CA ALA A 7 22.23 7.23 15.76
C ALA A 7 23.16 8.13 14.92
N ALA A 8 24.48 7.98 15.03
CA ALA A 8 25.45 8.83 14.34
C ALA A 8 25.72 8.39 12.89
N LEU A 9 25.36 7.16 12.50
CA LEU A 9 25.67 6.64 11.17
C LEU A 9 24.70 7.09 10.07
N TRP A 10 23.52 7.60 10.44
CA TRP A 10 22.50 8.02 9.47
C TRP A 10 22.59 9.51 9.06
N LEU A 11 23.37 10.33 9.79
CA LEU A 11 23.57 11.76 9.46
C LEU A 11 24.78 12.05 8.56
N ALA A 12 25.58 11.03 8.19
CA ALA A 12 26.82 11.22 7.44
C ALA A 12 26.67 11.14 5.90
N ALA A 13 25.46 10.89 5.37
CA ALA A 13 25.23 10.75 3.92
C ALA A 13 24.94 12.08 3.19
N SER A 14 24.76 13.18 3.92
CA SER A 14 24.48 14.50 3.33
C SER A 14 25.76 15.24 2.97
N ARG A 15 26.60 14.67 2.09
CA ARG A 15 27.64 15.48 1.42
C ARG A 15 27.00 16.23 0.26
N ALA A 16 26.65 17.49 0.55
CA ALA A 16 26.37 18.52 -0.42
C ALA A 16 27.51 18.60 -1.45
N MET A 17 27.17 18.43 -2.73
CA MET A 17 28.03 18.77 -3.85
C MET A 17 28.11 20.30 -3.94
N ALA A 18 29.14 20.90 -3.35
CA ALA A 18 29.53 22.27 -3.63
C ALA A 18 30.35 22.25 -4.93
N GLN A 19 29.79 22.79 -6.02
CA GLN A 19 30.53 23.01 -7.26
C GLN A 19 31.38 24.27 -7.09
N ASP A 20 32.68 24.08 -7.28
CA ASP A 20 33.70 25.12 -7.27
C ASP A 20 33.43 26.10 -8.42
N ALA A 21 33.20 27.38 -8.08
CA ALA A 21 33.10 28.45 -9.05
C ALA A 21 34.50 29.01 -9.30
N ALA A 22 35.21 28.45 -10.28
CA ALA A 22 36.38 29.08 -10.87
C ALA A 22 35.95 29.79 -12.15
N GLY A 23 35.99 31.13 -12.10
CA GLY A 23 35.71 31.98 -13.26
C GLY A 23 36.74 31.79 -14.37
N VAL A 24 36.27 31.81 -15.61
CA VAL A 24 37.08 32.07 -16.81
C VAL A 24 36.26 32.92 -17.78
N ASP A 25 36.81 34.11 -18.00
CA ASP A 25 36.81 34.98 -19.17
C ASP A 25 35.54 35.28 -19.98
N ASP A 26 35.29 36.59 -20.00
CA ASP A 26 34.48 37.39 -20.89
C ASP A 26 34.98 37.31 -22.35
N THR A 27 34.22 36.64 -23.23
CA THR A 27 34.24 36.88 -24.68
C THR A 27 32.81 36.75 -25.22
N PRO A 28 32.34 37.68 -26.08
CA PRO A 28 30.98 37.63 -26.58
C PRO A 28 30.90 36.54 -27.64
N ARG A 29 30.23 35.42 -27.31
CA ARG A 29 29.98 34.34 -28.27
C ARG A 29 28.56 34.44 -28.81
N ASP A 30 28.54 34.73 -30.11
CA ASP A 30 27.43 34.72 -31.05
C ASP A 30 26.34 33.69 -30.80
N ASP A 31 25.16 34.13 -31.25
CA ASP A 31 24.03 33.35 -31.69
C ASP A 31 23.27 32.54 -30.64
N ALA A 32 22.02 32.94 -30.48
CA ALA A 32 20.93 32.16 -29.92
C ALA A 32 20.77 30.83 -30.69
N SER A 33 21.66 29.88 -30.44
CA SER A 33 21.44 28.48 -30.80
C SER A 33 20.47 27.92 -29.76
N ALA A 34 19.20 27.92 -30.11
CA ALA A 34 18.23 27.13 -29.38
C ALA A 34 18.74 25.69 -29.32
N THR A 35 18.93 25.16 -28.11
CA THR A 35 19.20 23.74 -27.89
C THR A 35 17.98 22.96 -28.39
N THR A 36 18.02 22.47 -29.62
CA THR A 36 17.02 21.53 -30.12
C THR A 36 17.20 20.22 -29.34
N LEU A 37 16.13 19.69 -28.75
CA LEU A 37 16.17 18.35 -28.15
C LEU A 37 16.53 17.32 -29.22
N ASP A 38 17.40 16.36 -28.88
CA ASP A 38 17.71 15.23 -29.73
C ASP A 38 16.43 14.47 -30.13
N THR A 39 16.46 13.84 -31.31
CA THR A 39 15.34 13.11 -31.93
C THR A 39 14.62 12.19 -30.93
N LEU A 40 13.38 12.53 -30.59
CA LEU A 40 12.47 11.66 -29.84
C LEU A 40 11.87 10.61 -30.77
N VAL A 41 12.33 9.37 -30.65
CA VAL A 41 11.70 8.22 -31.29
C VAL A 41 10.52 7.76 -30.44
N VAL A 42 9.31 8.20 -30.81
CA VAL A 42 8.07 7.67 -30.22
C VAL A 42 7.83 6.30 -30.84
N ARG A 43 7.98 5.24 -30.02
CA ARG A 43 7.46 3.92 -30.39
C ARG A 43 5.95 3.92 -30.19
N PRO A 44 5.15 3.45 -31.17
CA PRO A 44 3.75 3.19 -30.91
C PRO A 44 3.62 2.17 -29.79
N ASP A 45 2.56 2.28 -29.01
CA ASP A 45 2.21 1.25 -28.05
C ASP A 45 2.13 -0.09 -28.77
N PRO A 46 2.68 -1.18 -28.18
CA PRO A 46 2.65 -2.49 -28.80
C PRO A 46 1.19 -2.85 -29.10
N GLU A 47 0.91 -3.11 -30.37
CA GLU A 47 -0.43 -3.50 -30.82
C GLU A 47 -0.80 -4.80 -30.09
N GLU A 48 -1.87 -4.75 -29.30
CA GLU A 48 -2.33 -5.92 -28.57
C GLU A 48 -2.83 -6.96 -29.59
N VAL A 49 -2.11 -8.08 -29.71
CA VAL A 49 -2.49 -9.16 -30.62
C VAL A 49 -3.76 -9.82 -30.09
N VAL A 50 -4.90 -9.45 -30.67
CA VAL A 50 -6.21 -9.99 -30.29
C VAL A 50 -6.37 -11.39 -30.88
N ASP A 51 -6.33 -12.42 -30.03
CA ASP A 51 -6.67 -13.78 -30.41
C ASP A 51 -8.20 -13.94 -30.52
N LEU A 52 -8.70 -14.01 -31.75
CA LEU A 52 -10.12 -14.15 -32.07
C LEU A 52 -10.71 -15.51 -31.69
N TYR A 53 -9.87 -16.52 -31.50
CA TYR A 53 -10.28 -17.89 -31.16
C TYR A 53 -10.07 -18.21 -29.68
N ARG A 54 -9.53 -17.27 -28.91
CA ARG A 54 -9.40 -17.44 -27.47
C ARG A 54 -10.77 -17.64 -26.86
N PHE A 55 -10.94 -18.76 -26.16
CA PHE A 55 -12.14 -19.03 -25.40
C PHE A 55 -12.43 -17.87 -24.43
N ARG A 56 -13.59 -17.23 -24.60
CA ARG A 56 -14.15 -16.33 -23.60
C ARG A 56 -15.25 -17.06 -22.87
N ASN A 57 -15.13 -17.16 -21.55
CA ASN A 57 -16.22 -17.67 -20.73
C ASN A 57 -17.42 -16.71 -20.88
N PRO A 58 -18.56 -17.15 -21.43
CA PRO A 58 -19.74 -16.29 -21.59
C PRO A 58 -20.44 -15.99 -20.26
N ILE A 59 -20.04 -16.68 -19.19
CA ILE A 59 -20.56 -16.50 -17.84
C ILE A 59 -19.55 -15.69 -17.05
N GLU A 60 -19.92 -14.45 -16.73
CA GLU A 60 -19.24 -13.66 -15.71
C GLU A 60 -19.73 -14.14 -14.34
N VAL A 61 -18.83 -14.74 -13.56
CA VAL A 61 -19.13 -15.18 -12.20
C VAL A 61 -18.77 -14.04 -11.26
N GLU A 62 -19.75 -13.49 -10.56
CA GLU A 62 -19.46 -12.50 -9.52
C GLU A 62 -18.64 -13.15 -8.40
N PRO A 63 -17.62 -12.44 -7.87
CA PRO A 63 -16.84 -12.94 -6.76
C PRO A 63 -17.75 -13.21 -5.55
N GLY A 64 -17.68 -14.42 -5.03
CA GLY A 64 -18.51 -14.90 -3.93
C GLY A 64 -17.74 -15.14 -2.64
N ALA A 65 -18.44 -15.65 -1.64
CA ALA A 65 -17.84 -15.98 -0.34
C ALA A 65 -16.74 -17.06 -0.41
N LEU A 66 -16.71 -17.85 -1.49
CA LEU A 66 -15.66 -18.83 -1.75
C LEU A 66 -14.36 -18.15 -2.17
N ASP A 67 -14.43 -17.17 -3.07
CA ASP A 67 -13.26 -16.44 -3.57
C ASP A 67 -12.57 -15.62 -2.46
N GLU A 68 -13.34 -15.14 -1.48
CA GLU A 68 -12.80 -14.47 -0.30
C GLU A 68 -12.02 -15.41 0.63
N ARG A 69 -12.47 -16.67 0.75
CA ARG A 69 -11.93 -17.63 1.73
C ARG A 69 -10.89 -18.55 1.15
N TRP A 70 -10.93 -18.77 -0.16
CA TRP A 70 -10.11 -19.74 -0.85
C TRP A 70 -9.47 -19.10 -2.08
N SER A 71 -8.14 -19.11 -2.11
CA SER A 71 -7.34 -18.74 -3.27
C SER A 71 -6.41 -19.90 -3.59
N GLU A 72 -6.30 -20.24 -4.87
CA GLU A 72 -5.33 -21.22 -5.31
C GLU A 72 -3.90 -20.70 -5.03
N PRO A 73 -3.00 -21.55 -4.50
CA PRO A 73 -1.62 -21.15 -4.29
C PRO A 73 -0.93 -20.90 -5.65
N PRO A 74 0.05 -19.97 -5.71
CA PRO A 74 0.76 -19.67 -6.94
C PRO A 74 1.49 -20.91 -7.47
N SER A 75 1.38 -21.16 -8.77
CA SER A 75 2.10 -22.25 -9.44
C SER A 75 3.61 -21.98 -9.46
N LEU A 76 4.43 -23.03 -9.64
CA LEU A 76 5.89 -22.89 -9.71
C LEU A 76 6.35 -22.00 -10.88
N GLU A 77 5.66 -22.08 -12.02
CA GLU A 77 5.94 -21.21 -13.16
C GLU A 77 5.64 -19.75 -12.85
N GLN A 78 4.48 -19.46 -12.24
CA GLN A 78 4.13 -18.12 -11.79
C GLN A 78 5.11 -17.61 -10.74
N LEU A 79 5.56 -18.47 -9.83
CA LEU A 79 6.55 -18.11 -8.84
C LEU A 79 7.86 -17.70 -9.53
N GLY A 80 8.32 -18.45 -10.52
CA GLY A 80 9.49 -18.09 -11.33
C GLY A 80 9.31 -16.75 -12.07
N LYS A 81 8.16 -16.53 -12.71
CA LYS A 81 7.85 -15.27 -13.42
C LYS A 81 7.75 -14.06 -12.49
N ASN A 82 7.28 -14.26 -11.26
CA ASN A 82 7.05 -13.20 -10.28
C ASN A 82 8.24 -12.94 -9.35
N GLY A 83 9.45 -13.36 -9.71
CA GLY A 83 10.66 -13.08 -8.91
C GLY A 83 10.93 -14.09 -7.77
N GLY A 84 10.38 -15.29 -7.86
CA GLY A 84 10.66 -16.42 -6.97
C GLY A 84 9.82 -16.41 -5.69
N ILE A 85 10.34 -17.10 -4.66
CA ILE A 85 9.62 -17.30 -3.38
C ILE A 85 9.61 -16.05 -2.49
N VAL A 86 10.51 -15.10 -2.71
CA VAL A 86 10.70 -13.94 -1.81
C VAL A 86 9.42 -13.10 -1.67
N PRO A 87 8.71 -12.70 -2.75
CA PRO A 87 7.47 -11.94 -2.63
C PRO A 87 6.38 -12.68 -1.86
N VAL A 88 6.29 -14.00 -2.01
CA VAL A 88 5.34 -14.83 -1.23
C VAL A 88 5.65 -14.76 0.26
N LEU A 89 6.93 -14.89 0.64
CA LEU A 89 7.35 -14.78 2.04
C LEU A 89 7.07 -13.39 2.63
N VAL A 90 7.28 -12.33 1.85
CA VAL A 90 6.94 -10.96 2.25
C VAL A 90 5.43 -10.82 2.49
N GLY A 91 4.61 -11.36 1.58
CA GLY A 91 3.15 -11.39 1.75
C GLY A 91 2.72 -12.14 3.01
N MET A 92 3.32 -13.31 3.28
CA MET A 92 3.05 -14.10 4.49
C MET A 92 3.45 -13.34 5.77
N ALA A 93 4.60 -12.66 5.76
CA ALA A 93 5.04 -11.85 6.89
C ALA A 93 4.06 -10.70 7.17
N ALA A 94 3.58 -10.02 6.13
CA ALA A 94 2.57 -8.95 6.26
C ALA A 94 1.25 -9.48 6.85
N GLN A 95 0.76 -10.64 6.39
CA GLN A 95 -0.42 -11.29 6.96
C GLN A 95 -0.24 -11.62 8.45
N GLN A 96 0.94 -12.11 8.85
CA GLN A 96 1.22 -12.44 10.23
C GLN A 96 1.26 -11.19 11.13
N VAL A 97 1.81 -10.09 10.63
CA VAL A 97 1.79 -8.78 11.31
C VAL A 97 0.35 -8.29 11.50
N GLN A 98 -0.49 -8.38 10.47
CA GLN A 98 -1.91 -8.04 10.58
C GLN A 98 -2.64 -8.89 11.62
N LYS A 99 -2.40 -10.21 11.65
CA LYS A 99 -2.95 -11.10 12.69
C LYS A 99 -2.49 -10.70 14.09
N GLY A 100 -1.25 -10.26 14.24
CA GLY A 100 -0.73 -9.72 15.50
C GLY A 100 -1.42 -8.41 15.89
N ALA A 101 -1.62 -7.49 14.95
CA ALA A 101 -2.30 -6.22 15.20
C ALA A 101 -3.74 -6.40 15.69
N ARG A 102 -4.46 -7.41 15.19
CA ARG A 102 -5.81 -7.75 15.68
C ARG A 102 -5.86 -8.18 17.16
N LYS A 103 -4.72 -8.53 17.76
CA LYS A 103 -4.62 -8.86 19.20
C LYS A 103 -4.49 -7.62 20.09
N ILE A 104 -4.34 -6.42 19.51
CA ILE A 104 -4.26 -5.18 20.27
C ILE A 104 -5.63 -4.93 20.93
N PRO A 105 -5.70 -4.74 22.26
CA PRO A 105 -6.96 -4.45 22.94
C PRO A 105 -7.64 -3.21 22.35
N GLY A 106 -8.94 -3.32 22.08
CA GLY A 106 -9.72 -2.23 21.48
C GLY A 106 -9.66 -2.14 19.95
N TRP A 107 -8.88 -3.00 19.29
CA TRP A 107 -8.89 -3.09 17.82
C TRP A 107 -10.27 -3.57 17.32
N LYS A 108 -10.84 -2.84 16.35
CA LYS A 108 -12.09 -3.23 15.67
C LYS A 108 -11.77 -3.62 14.24
N GLU A 109 -12.35 -4.73 13.77
CA GLU A 109 -12.20 -5.12 12.38
C GLU A 109 -12.92 -4.11 11.47
N PRO A 110 -12.32 -3.73 10.31
CA PRO A 110 -12.95 -2.83 9.35
C PRO A 110 -14.27 -3.37 8.80
N VAL A 111 -14.33 -4.68 8.58
CA VAL A 111 -15.53 -5.40 8.17
C VAL A 111 -16.18 -5.99 9.40
N GLN A 112 -17.40 -5.55 9.71
CA GLN A 112 -18.19 -6.11 10.80
C GLN A 112 -19.43 -6.76 10.23
N ALA A 113 -19.76 -7.95 10.74
CA ALA A 113 -21.03 -8.58 10.42
C ALA A 113 -22.18 -7.64 10.78
N ALA A 114 -23.22 -7.62 9.94
CA ALA A 114 -24.47 -6.95 10.29
C ALA A 114 -25.08 -7.65 11.51
N VAL A 115 -24.84 -7.09 12.69
CA VAL A 115 -25.52 -7.48 13.92
C VAL A 115 -26.74 -6.58 14.08
N ALA A 116 -27.90 -7.18 14.37
CA ALA A 116 -29.09 -6.41 14.71
C ALA A 116 -28.76 -5.49 15.88
N ARG A 117 -28.93 -4.18 15.68
CA ARG A 117 -28.78 -3.22 16.78
C ARG A 117 -29.82 -3.57 17.84
N PRO A 118 -29.46 -3.56 19.14
CA PRO A 118 -30.46 -3.70 20.18
C PRO A 118 -31.53 -2.61 20.00
N PRO A 119 -32.80 -2.90 20.31
CA PRO A 119 -33.85 -1.90 20.24
C PRO A 119 -33.48 -0.70 21.14
N PRO A 120 -33.92 0.52 20.80
CA PRO A 120 -33.71 1.67 21.66
C PRO A 120 -34.36 1.42 23.04
N LEU A 121 -33.77 1.98 24.08
CA LEU A 121 -34.32 1.90 25.44
C LEU A 121 -35.71 2.54 25.47
N SER A 122 -36.63 1.96 26.23
CA SER A 122 -37.89 2.63 26.56
C SER A 122 -37.64 3.86 27.44
N GLU A 123 -38.59 4.79 27.49
CA GLU A 123 -38.48 6.00 28.32
C GLU A 123 -38.21 5.66 29.80
N GLU A 124 -38.89 4.63 30.34
CA GLU A 124 -38.66 4.16 31.71
C GLU A 124 -37.26 3.58 31.92
N GLN A 125 -36.73 2.86 30.93
CA GLN A 125 -35.38 2.30 30.97
C GLN A 125 -34.32 3.40 30.88
N ALA A 126 -34.54 4.41 30.02
CA ALA A 126 -33.67 5.57 29.92
C ALA A 126 -33.66 6.39 31.23
N ALA A 127 -34.82 6.62 31.83
CA ALA A 127 -34.93 7.30 33.12
C ALA A 127 -34.29 6.52 34.27
N ARG A 128 -34.32 5.18 34.23
CA ARG A 128 -33.61 4.34 35.18
C ARG A 128 -32.10 4.42 35.00
N ALA A 129 -31.62 4.33 33.75
CA ALA A 129 -30.21 4.43 33.42
C ALA A 129 -29.62 5.78 33.84
N LEU A 130 -30.37 6.88 33.63
CA LEU A 130 -29.95 8.21 34.06
C LEU A 130 -29.79 8.29 35.58
N ARG A 131 -30.74 7.77 36.35
CA ARG A 131 -30.66 7.74 37.82
C ARG A 131 -29.48 6.91 38.33
N LEU A 132 -29.17 5.78 37.69
CA LEU A 132 -28.01 4.96 38.04
C LEU A 132 -26.70 5.69 37.75
N GLN A 133 -26.63 6.38 36.61
CA GLN A 133 -25.47 7.20 36.25
C GLN A 133 -25.26 8.36 37.23
N GLU A 134 -26.32 9.06 37.63
CA GLU A 134 -26.28 10.14 38.62
C GLU A 134 -25.90 9.64 40.03
N ALA A 135 -26.29 8.41 40.38
CA ALA A 135 -25.93 7.76 41.64
C ALA A 135 -24.48 7.28 41.69
N GLY A 136 -23.75 7.30 40.57
CA GLY A 136 -22.36 6.82 40.48
C GLY A 136 -22.22 5.31 40.62
N GLU A 137 -23.31 4.56 40.45
CA GLU A 137 -23.27 3.10 40.40
C GLU A 137 -22.94 2.63 38.98
N PRO A 138 -21.96 1.71 38.80
CA PRO A 138 -21.60 1.18 37.48
C PRO A 138 -22.67 0.27 36.87
#